data_AF-A0A3C0CTI5-F1
#
_entry.id   AF-A0A3C0CTI5-F1
#
_cell.length_a   1.000
_cell.length_b   1.000
_cell.length_c   1.000
_cell.angle_alpha   90.00
_cell.angle_beta   90.00
_cell.angle_gamma   90.00
#
_symmetry.space_group_name_H-M   'P 1'
#
loop_
_entity.id
_entity.type
_entity.pdbx_description
1 polymer ?
#
loop_
_entity_poly.entity_id
_entity_poly.type
_entity_poly.pdbx_seq_one_letter_code
_entity_poly.pdbx_strand_id
1 'polypeptide(L)'
;MIELGADGRLLFTPAEEVKSLRKESITFADISLDKAFEIPIPDEWSGLVEIEARLLVAESAGIKFLYGSEEAVLTWNRNTGELLLDTSRGSLPSEGAGGTHGARLPLAGGELLNLRVFLDRSVIEVFANGGTCLTSRVYPSNPAGIKAEIFSCGGGDLKLLTAWKMSPVWQM
;
A
#
# COMPACT_ATOMS: atom_id res chain seq x y z
N MET A 1 16.33 3.05 -4.55
CA MET A 1 17.14 3.85 -5.47
C MET A 1 16.72 5.30 -5.35
N ILE A 2 17.66 6.24 -5.42
CA ILE A 2 17.39 7.68 -5.43
C ILE A 2 17.79 8.21 -6.78
N GLU A 3 16.87 8.89 -7.46
CA GLU A 3 17.09 9.47 -8.78
C GLU A 3 16.59 10.92 -8.80
N LEU A 4 17.06 11.71 -9.77
CA LEU A 4 16.53 13.05 -10.02
C LEU A 4 15.53 12.96 -11.18
N GLY A 5 14.26 13.25 -10.91
CA GLY A 5 13.21 13.30 -11.92
C GLY A 5 13.40 14.45 -12.90
N ALA A 6 12.75 14.35 -14.06
CA ALA A 6 12.81 15.39 -15.09
C ALA A 6 12.25 16.76 -14.63
N ASP A 7 11.42 16.76 -13.59
CA ASP A 7 10.88 17.96 -12.94
C ASP A 7 11.77 18.50 -11.81
N GLY A 8 12.97 17.93 -11.63
CA GLY A 8 13.93 18.30 -10.59
C GLY A 8 13.59 17.79 -9.19
N ARG A 9 12.58 16.93 -9.04
CA ARG A 9 12.26 16.30 -7.75
C ARG A 9 13.06 15.02 -7.56
N LEU A 10 13.39 14.73 -6.30
CA LEU A 10 13.98 13.44 -5.97
C LEU A 10 12.92 12.35 -6.08
N LEU A 11 13.28 11.28 -6.77
CA LEU A 11 12.51 10.06 -6.88
C LEU A 11 13.11 9.02 -5.93
N PHE A 12 12.25 8.31 -5.21
CA PHE A 12 12.61 7.27 -4.27
C PHE A 12 11.79 6.03 -4.59
N THR A 13 12.47 4.98 -5.03
CA THR A 13 11.88 3.66 -5.29
C THR A 13 12.59 2.61 -4.45
N PRO A 14 11.96 1.47 -4.15
CA PRO A 14 12.66 0.37 -3.48
C PRO A 14 13.82 -0.11 -4.33
N ALA A 15 14.92 -0.53 -3.70
CA ALA A 15 16.06 -1.10 -4.41
C ALA A 15 15.64 -2.34 -5.23
N GLU A 16 16.28 -2.55 -6.37
CA GLU A 16 15.93 -3.64 -7.28
C GLU A 16 16.18 -5.02 -6.65
N GLU A 17 17.22 -5.11 -5.81
CA GLU A 17 17.60 -6.29 -5.06
C GLU A 17 16.49 -6.79 -4.14
N VAL A 18 15.59 -5.91 -3.66
CA VAL A 18 14.43 -6.31 -2.83
C VAL A 18 13.54 -7.32 -3.56
N LYS A 19 13.52 -7.28 -4.91
CA LYS A 19 12.76 -8.25 -5.72
C LYS A 19 13.26 -9.68 -5.53
N SER A 20 14.50 -9.91 -5.07
CA SER A 20 15.01 -11.25 -4.79
C SER A 20 14.30 -11.93 -3.60
N LEU A 21 13.60 -11.16 -2.77
CA LEU A 21 12.81 -11.66 -1.64
C LEU A 21 11.42 -12.14 -2.04
N ARG A 22 10.94 -11.76 -3.23
CA ARG A 22 9.64 -12.20 -3.77
C ARG A 22 9.63 -13.71 -3.96
N LYS A 23 8.52 -14.33 -3.58
CA LYS A 23 8.25 -15.76 -3.80
C LYS A 23 7.01 -15.91 -4.67
N GLU A 24 6.04 -16.73 -4.25
CA GLU A 24 4.76 -16.87 -4.93
C GLU A 24 4.00 -15.54 -5.02
N SER A 25 3.19 -15.41 -6.07
CA SER A 25 2.42 -14.20 -6.34
C SER A 25 1.02 -14.50 -6.84
N ILE A 26 0.13 -13.54 -6.62
CA ILE A 26 -1.22 -13.49 -7.18
C ILE A 26 -1.36 -12.20 -7.99
N THR A 27 -1.98 -12.27 -9.17
CA THR A 27 -2.11 -11.14 -10.09
C THR A 27 -3.54 -11.02 -10.59
N PHE A 28 -4.03 -9.78 -10.64
CA PHE A 28 -5.34 -9.41 -11.17
C PHE A 28 -5.19 -8.16 -12.04
N ALA A 29 -6.06 -8.01 -13.04
CA ALA A 29 -6.05 -6.89 -13.95
C ALA A 29 -7.47 -6.54 -14.41
N ASP A 30 -7.64 -5.29 -14.84
CA ASP A 30 -8.86 -4.77 -15.45
C ASP A 30 -10.14 -5.02 -14.63
N ILE A 31 -10.08 -4.71 -13.34
CA ILE A 31 -11.22 -4.80 -12.41
C ILE A 31 -11.85 -3.41 -12.23
N SER A 32 -13.15 -3.30 -12.48
CA SER A 32 -13.93 -2.13 -12.09
C SER A 32 -14.09 -2.07 -10.57
N LEU A 33 -13.79 -0.93 -9.95
CA LEU A 33 -13.90 -0.69 -8.51
C LEU A 33 -15.25 -0.03 -8.16
N ASP A 34 -16.35 -0.62 -8.65
CA ASP A 34 -17.71 -0.27 -8.23
C ASP A 34 -17.97 -0.66 -6.77
N LYS A 35 -17.18 -1.61 -6.26
CA LYS A 35 -17.12 -2.07 -4.88
C LYS A 35 -15.66 -2.27 -4.51
N ALA A 36 -15.39 -2.40 -3.21
CA ALA A 36 -14.07 -2.79 -2.74
C ALA A 36 -13.68 -4.17 -3.31
N PHE A 37 -12.42 -4.30 -3.70
CA PHE A 37 -11.81 -5.54 -4.15
C PHE A 37 -10.94 -6.11 -3.05
N GLU A 38 -11.31 -7.25 -2.50
CA GLU A 38 -10.50 -7.98 -1.52
C GLU A 38 -9.30 -8.61 -2.23
N ILE A 39 -8.09 -8.33 -1.74
CA ILE A 39 -6.87 -8.99 -2.19
C ILE A 39 -6.80 -10.35 -1.48
N PRO A 40 -6.83 -11.49 -2.20
CA PRO A 40 -6.86 -12.80 -1.57
C PRO A 40 -5.47 -13.21 -1.08
N ILE A 41 -4.95 -12.50 -0.08
CA ILE A 41 -3.67 -12.76 0.58
C ILE A 41 -3.79 -14.06 1.40
N PRO A 42 -3.04 -15.11 1.05
CA PRO A 42 -3.05 -16.37 1.80
C PRO A 42 -2.46 -16.21 3.21
N ASP A 43 -3.08 -16.85 4.20
CA ASP A 43 -2.66 -16.76 5.61
C ASP A 43 -1.22 -17.31 5.82
N GLU A 44 -0.79 -18.26 4.98
CA GLU A 44 0.56 -18.82 4.99
C GLU A 44 1.66 -17.83 4.57
N TRP A 45 1.30 -16.64 4.07
CA TRP A 45 2.25 -15.55 3.83
C TRP A 45 2.61 -14.82 5.13
N SER A 46 1.88 -15.07 6.22
CA SER A 46 2.21 -14.64 7.59
C SER A 46 2.45 -13.13 7.73
N GLY A 47 1.74 -12.31 6.95
CA GLY A 47 1.84 -10.85 6.99
C GLY A 47 3.09 -10.26 6.33
N LEU A 48 3.87 -11.07 5.60
CA LEU A 48 5.04 -10.62 4.85
C LEU A 48 4.68 -10.49 3.37
N VAL A 49 4.23 -9.30 2.97
CA VAL A 49 3.60 -9.11 1.65
C VAL A 49 4.12 -7.85 0.97
N GLU A 50 4.38 -7.95 -0.32
CA GLU A 50 4.54 -6.80 -1.20
C GLU A 50 3.32 -6.70 -2.11
N ILE A 51 2.73 -5.51 -2.25
CA ILE A 51 1.59 -5.23 -3.12
C ILE A 51 2.00 -4.16 -4.13
N GLU A 52 1.87 -4.44 -5.42
CA GLU A 52 1.93 -3.44 -6.50
C GLU A 52 0.53 -3.25 -7.09
N ALA A 53 0.01 -2.04 -7.05
CA ALA A 53 -1.31 -1.69 -7.58
C ALA A 53 -1.23 -0.47 -8.50
N ARG A 54 -1.94 -0.51 -9.63
CA ARG A 54 -2.07 0.59 -10.58
C ARG A 54 -3.54 0.91 -10.77
N LEU A 55 -3.95 2.11 -10.35
CA LEU A 55 -5.34 2.51 -10.31
C LEU A 55 -5.59 3.72 -11.19
N LEU A 56 -6.66 3.68 -11.99
CA LEU A 56 -7.26 4.85 -12.59
C LEU A 56 -8.36 5.34 -11.64
N VAL A 57 -8.16 6.52 -11.05
CA VAL A 57 -8.99 6.99 -9.93
C VAL A 57 -9.81 8.21 -10.34
N ALA A 58 -11.12 8.20 -10.11
CA ALA A 58 -11.97 9.36 -10.36
C ALA A 58 -11.81 10.43 -9.26
N GLU A 59 -12.19 10.13 -8.01
CA GLU A 59 -12.13 11.09 -6.90
C GLU A 59 -11.10 10.72 -5.84
N SER A 60 -11.22 9.52 -5.25
CA SER A 60 -10.24 9.00 -4.29
C SER A 60 -10.17 7.49 -4.36
N ALA A 61 -9.04 6.92 -3.97
CA ALA A 61 -8.86 5.48 -3.91
C ALA A 61 -7.77 5.13 -2.91
N GLY A 62 -7.70 3.86 -2.52
CA GLY A 62 -6.80 3.47 -1.46
C GLY A 62 -6.73 1.98 -1.22
N ILE A 63 -5.96 1.63 -0.19
CA ILE A 63 -5.85 0.27 0.32
C ILE A 63 -6.14 0.32 1.82
N LYS A 64 -7.11 -0.49 2.26
CA LYS A 64 -7.36 -0.76 3.67
C LYS A 64 -6.64 -2.03 4.07
N PHE A 65 -5.91 -1.99 5.17
CA PHE A 65 -5.25 -3.13 5.80
C PHE A 65 -5.98 -3.49 7.08
N LEU A 66 -6.37 -4.75 7.23
CA LEU A 66 -7.22 -5.25 8.30
C LEU A 66 -6.47 -6.31 9.10
N TYR A 67 -6.49 -6.18 10.43
CA TYR A 67 -5.86 -7.11 11.36
C TYR A 67 -6.87 -7.62 12.40
N GLY A 68 -8.07 -8.00 11.95
CA GLY A 68 -9.19 -8.29 12.85
C GLY A 68 -9.96 -7.02 13.19
N SER A 69 -9.81 -6.50 14.41
CA SER A 69 -10.49 -5.27 14.86
C SER A 69 -9.71 -3.98 14.58
N GLU A 70 -8.41 -4.12 14.33
CA GLU A 70 -7.46 -3.06 14.03
C GLU A 70 -7.34 -2.86 12.52
N GLU A 71 -7.13 -1.62 12.10
CA GLU A 71 -7.01 -1.27 10.69
C GLU A 71 -6.02 -0.14 10.45
N ALA A 72 -5.42 -0.13 9.27
CA ALA A 72 -4.70 1.00 8.71
C ALA A 72 -5.27 1.32 7.33
N VAL A 73 -5.34 2.60 6.98
CA VAL A 73 -5.97 3.04 5.72
C VAL A 73 -5.05 3.96 4.96
N LEU A 74 -4.64 3.53 3.77
CA LEU A 74 -3.97 4.38 2.79
C LEU A 74 -5.02 4.97 1.85
N THR A 75 -5.07 6.29 1.69
CA THR A 75 -6.02 6.98 0.81
C THR A 75 -5.31 8.06 0.00
N TRP A 76 -5.51 8.06 -1.31
CA TRP A 76 -5.19 9.18 -2.18
C TRP A 76 -6.45 9.95 -2.57
N ASN A 77 -6.39 11.28 -2.57
CA ASN A 77 -7.51 12.14 -2.94
C ASN A 77 -7.12 13.09 -4.09
N ARG A 78 -7.90 13.09 -5.18
CA ARG A 78 -7.66 13.91 -6.37
C ARG A 78 -7.79 15.41 -6.11
N ASN A 79 -8.75 15.81 -5.27
CA ASN A 79 -9.04 17.22 -5.03
C ASN A 79 -7.93 17.90 -4.23
N THR A 80 -7.37 17.19 -3.24
CA THR A 80 -6.25 17.72 -2.44
C THR A 80 -4.88 17.40 -3.05
N GLY A 81 -4.80 16.35 -3.88
CA GLY A 81 -3.54 15.83 -4.39
C GLY A 81 -2.66 15.28 -3.27
N GLU A 82 -3.25 14.63 -2.27
CA GLU A 82 -2.57 14.09 -1.10
C GLU A 82 -2.74 12.58 -1.00
N LEU A 83 -1.67 11.91 -0.57
CA LEU A 83 -1.67 10.53 -0.13
C LEU A 83 -1.53 10.52 1.39
N LEU A 84 -2.47 9.88 2.08
CA LEU A 84 -2.53 9.80 3.55
C LEU A 84 -2.54 8.34 3.99
N LEU A 85 -1.68 7.99 4.94
CA LEU A 85 -1.68 6.71 5.66
C LEU A 85 -2.12 6.95 7.10
N ASP A 86 -3.32 6.50 7.44
CA ASP A 86 -3.86 6.53 8.80
C ASP A 86 -3.61 5.19 9.51
N THR A 87 -2.82 5.22 10.58
CA THR A 87 -2.57 4.07 11.46
C THR A 87 -3.12 4.27 12.88
N SER A 88 -3.97 5.27 13.11
CA SER A 88 -4.54 5.58 14.44
C SER A 88 -5.28 4.40 15.08
N ARG A 89 -5.80 3.49 14.25
CA ARG A 89 -6.50 2.25 14.66
C ARG A 89 -5.73 0.97 14.33
N GLY A 90 -4.45 1.09 13.97
CA GLY A 90 -3.63 -0.04 13.49
C GLY A 90 -2.92 -0.83 14.59
N SER A 91 -3.07 -0.42 15.85
CA SER A 91 -2.35 -1.01 16.98
C SER A 91 -3.30 -1.28 18.15
N LEU A 92 -2.91 -2.24 18.99
CA LEU A 92 -3.55 -2.44 20.29
C LEU A 92 -3.47 -1.14 21.14
N PRO A 93 -4.50 -0.82 21.95
CA PRO A 93 -4.46 0.37 22.80
C PRO A 93 -3.24 0.43 23.75
N SER A 94 -2.68 -0.71 24.14
CA SER A 94 -1.50 -0.82 24.99
C SER A 94 -0.19 -0.42 24.30
N GLU A 95 -0.13 -0.50 22.97
CA GLU A 95 1.07 -0.21 22.16
C GLU A 95 1.16 1.27 21.74
N GLY A 96 0.20 2.08 22.19
CA GLY A 96 0.06 3.48 21.81
C GLY A 96 -0.71 3.67 20.50
N ALA A 97 -1.29 4.87 20.35
CA ALA A 97 -2.00 5.23 19.12
C ALA A 97 -0.99 5.53 18.00
N GLY A 98 -1.27 5.02 16.80
CA GLY A 98 -0.64 5.50 15.58
C GLY A 98 -1.15 6.90 15.21
N GLY A 99 -0.98 7.30 13.96
CA GLY A 99 -1.43 8.59 13.49
C GLY A 99 -1.58 8.63 11.98
N THR A 100 -2.02 9.79 11.48
CA THR A 100 -2.12 10.04 10.05
C THR A 100 -0.85 10.70 9.55
N HIS A 101 -0.20 10.07 8.57
CA HIS A 101 0.97 10.60 7.90
C HIS A 101 0.64 10.86 6.45
N GLY A 102 1.10 11.98 5.89
CA GLY A 102 0.68 12.42 4.58
C GLY A 102 1.78 13.03 3.76
N ALA A 103 1.64 12.95 2.45
CA ALA A 103 2.52 13.61 1.50
C ALA A 103 1.73 14.10 0.28
N ARG A 104 2.22 15.18 -0.34
CA ARG A 104 1.65 15.64 -1.61
C ARG A 104 2.02 14.68 -2.74
N LEU A 105 1.01 14.32 -3.52
CA LEU A 105 1.07 13.48 -4.69
C LEU A 105 0.05 13.98 -5.73
N PRO A 106 0.27 15.15 -6.34
CA PRO A 106 -0.62 15.61 -7.42
C PRO A 106 -0.44 14.72 -8.64
N LEU A 107 -1.54 14.19 -9.19
CA LEU A 107 -1.57 13.40 -10.41
C LEU A 107 -2.35 14.13 -11.50
N ALA A 108 -1.86 14.06 -12.74
CA ALA A 108 -2.56 14.63 -13.88
C ALA A 108 -3.89 13.91 -14.17
N GLY A 109 -4.72 14.52 -15.03
CA GLY A 109 -5.94 13.87 -15.52
C GLY A 109 -5.60 12.60 -16.29
N GLY A 110 -6.16 11.47 -15.87
CA GLY A 110 -5.90 10.16 -16.49
C GLY A 110 -4.57 9.50 -16.09
N GLU A 111 -3.72 10.17 -15.30
CA GLU A 111 -2.53 9.54 -14.74
C GLU A 111 -2.91 8.48 -13.71
N LEU A 112 -2.23 7.32 -13.76
CA LEU A 112 -2.47 6.22 -12.84
C LEU A 112 -1.82 6.50 -11.48
N LEU A 113 -2.55 6.20 -10.41
CA LEU A 113 -1.98 6.05 -9.08
C LEU A 113 -1.23 4.72 -9.04
N ASN A 114 0.10 4.78 -8.95
CA ASN A 114 0.96 3.61 -8.88
C ASN A 114 1.43 3.44 -7.43
N LEU A 115 0.96 2.40 -6.76
CA LEU A 115 1.31 2.07 -5.39
C LEU A 115 2.20 0.83 -5.37
N ARG A 116 3.25 0.89 -4.56
CA ARG A 116 4.05 -0.26 -4.16
C ARG A 116 4.15 -0.26 -2.64
N VAL A 117 3.48 -1.21 -2.00
CA VAL A 117 3.33 -1.29 -0.54
C VAL A 117 4.05 -2.52 -0.02
N PHE A 118 4.86 -2.34 1.02
CA PHE A 118 5.45 -3.43 1.79
C PHE A 118 4.73 -3.51 3.13
N LEU A 119 4.26 -4.71 3.41
CA LEU A 119 3.67 -5.10 4.67
C LEU A 119 4.65 -6.03 5.35
N ASP A 120 5.12 -5.60 6.51
CA ASP A 120 5.72 -6.45 7.52
C ASP A 120 4.79 -6.45 8.74
N ARG A 121 4.98 -7.40 9.64
CA ARG A 121 4.18 -7.61 10.86
C ARG A 121 4.00 -6.37 11.72
N SER A 122 4.89 -5.39 11.63
CA SER A 122 4.80 -4.15 12.40
C SER A 122 5.06 -2.86 11.62
N VAL A 123 5.20 -2.95 10.29
CA VAL A 123 5.56 -1.80 9.45
C VAL A 123 4.76 -1.85 8.16
N ILE A 124 4.24 -0.69 7.78
CA ILE A 124 3.67 -0.44 6.46
C ILE A 124 4.56 0.61 5.80
N GLU A 125 5.12 0.27 4.64
CA GLU A 125 5.89 1.20 3.82
C GLU A 125 5.25 1.32 2.44
N VAL A 126 4.98 2.54 2.01
CA VAL A 126 4.23 2.86 0.79
C VAL A 126 5.08 3.72 -0.10
N PHE A 127 5.34 3.26 -1.31
CA PHE A 127 5.96 4.04 -2.38
C PHE A 127 4.88 4.36 -3.43
N ALA A 128 4.77 5.63 -3.80
CA ALA A 128 3.77 6.10 -4.75
C ALA A 128 4.38 6.93 -5.87
N ASN A 129 4.05 6.55 -7.11
CA ASN A 129 4.50 7.15 -8.38
C ASN A 129 6.00 7.52 -8.42
N GLY A 130 6.84 6.76 -7.72
CA GLY A 130 8.29 6.96 -7.66
C GLY A 130 8.77 8.21 -6.92
N GLY A 131 7.90 9.11 -6.45
CA GLY A 131 8.30 10.38 -5.82
C GLY A 131 7.94 10.49 -4.33
N THR A 132 7.02 9.65 -3.84
CA THR A 132 6.49 9.75 -2.49
C THR A 132 6.71 8.44 -1.73
N CYS A 133 7.19 8.55 -0.50
CA CYS A 133 7.31 7.43 0.43
C CYS A 133 6.62 7.77 1.77
N LEU A 134 5.79 6.88 2.28
CA LEU A 134 5.22 6.94 3.63
C LEU A 134 5.57 5.65 4.37
N THR A 135 6.18 5.78 5.54
CA THR A 135 6.50 4.64 6.41
C THR A 135 5.84 4.87 7.76
N SER A 136 5.10 3.87 8.25
CA SER A 136 4.47 3.93 9.57
C SER A 136 4.53 2.57 10.26
N ARG A 137 4.48 2.58 11.59
CA ARG A 137 4.42 1.37 12.40
C ARG A 137 2.98 1.04 12.77
N VAL A 138 2.73 -0.25 12.92
CA VAL A 138 1.48 -0.84 13.43
C VAL A 138 1.84 -1.96 14.39
N TYR A 139 1.04 -2.18 15.42
CA TYR A 139 1.23 -3.29 16.37
C TYR A 139 -0.11 -3.98 16.64
N PRO A 140 -0.66 -4.66 15.62
CA PRO A 140 -1.96 -5.30 15.73
C PRO A 140 -1.88 -6.56 16.59
N SER A 141 -3.03 -7.00 17.12
CA SER A 141 -3.16 -8.26 17.85
C SER A 141 -2.82 -9.51 17.01
N ASN A 142 -3.09 -9.47 15.70
CA ASN A 142 -2.78 -10.57 14.77
C ASN A 142 -1.97 -10.07 13.55
N PRO A 143 -0.65 -9.86 13.70
CA PRO A 143 0.17 -9.32 12.62
C PRO A 143 0.40 -10.31 11.47
N ALA A 144 0.15 -11.61 11.67
CA ALA A 144 0.34 -12.63 10.64
C ALA A 144 -0.88 -12.82 9.73
N GLY A 145 -2.08 -12.50 10.21
CA GLY A 145 -3.35 -12.69 9.50
C GLY A 145 -3.88 -11.43 8.83
N ILE A 146 -3.02 -10.63 8.21
CA ILE A 146 -3.43 -9.41 7.53
C ILE A 146 -4.35 -9.71 6.34
N LYS A 147 -5.43 -8.94 6.21
CA LYS A 147 -6.25 -8.84 4.99
C LYS A 147 -6.11 -7.45 4.39
N ALA A 148 -6.31 -7.34 3.07
CA ALA A 148 -6.21 -6.07 2.38
C ALA A 148 -7.34 -5.91 1.36
N GLU A 149 -7.88 -4.70 1.27
CA GLU A 149 -8.95 -4.34 0.34
C GLU A 149 -8.59 -3.07 -0.41
N ILE A 150 -8.77 -3.10 -1.73
CA ILE A 150 -8.65 -1.92 -2.59
C ILE A 150 -10.02 -1.29 -2.74
N PHE A 151 -10.11 0.03 -2.57
CA PHE A 151 -11.37 0.76 -2.73
C PHE A 151 -11.19 1.99 -3.61
N SER A 152 -12.31 2.47 -4.17
CA SER A 152 -12.41 3.75 -4.88
C SER A 152 -13.71 4.46 -4.51
N CYS A 153 -13.69 5.79 -4.50
CA CYS A 153 -14.85 6.67 -4.40
C CYS A 153 -14.97 7.50 -5.69
N GLY A 154 -16.20 7.72 -6.13
CA GLY A 154 -16.49 8.38 -7.42
C GLY A 154 -16.23 7.49 -8.66
N GLY A 155 -15.96 6.20 -8.45
CA GLY A 155 -15.59 5.25 -9.50
C GLY A 155 -14.07 5.12 -9.70
N GLY A 156 -13.64 4.05 -10.34
CA GLY A 156 -12.23 3.81 -10.64
C GLY A 156 -12.00 2.41 -11.18
N ASP A 157 -10.83 2.22 -11.80
CA ASP A 157 -10.42 0.92 -12.33
C ASP A 157 -9.09 0.51 -11.69
N LEU A 158 -9.04 -0.72 -11.21
CA LEU A 158 -7.80 -1.40 -10.89
C LEU A 158 -7.23 -2.00 -12.19
N LYS A 159 -6.25 -1.32 -12.79
CA LYS A 159 -5.62 -1.76 -14.04
C LYS A 159 -4.69 -2.95 -13.84
N LEU A 160 -3.96 -2.94 -12.73
CA LEU A 160 -3.09 -4.05 -12.35
C LEU A 160 -3.00 -4.13 -10.83
N LEU A 161 -3.03 -5.36 -10.32
CA LEU A 161 -2.65 -5.70 -8.97
C LEU A 161 -1.75 -6.93 -9.02
N THR A 162 -0.63 -6.87 -8.33
CA THR A 162 0.12 -8.08 -7.99
C THR A 162 0.50 -8.03 -6.53
N ALA A 163 0.27 -9.12 -5.80
CA ALA A 163 0.79 -9.28 -4.46
C ALA A 163 1.78 -10.45 -4.44
N TRP A 164 2.91 -10.29 -3.75
CA TRP A 164 3.93 -11.31 -3.56
C TRP A 164 4.05 -11.65 -2.08
N LYS A 165 4.27 -12.93 -1.79
CA LYS A 165 4.88 -13.32 -0.52
C LYS A 165 6.32 -12.83 -0.48
N MET A 166 6.71 -12.25 0.63
CA MET A 166 8.07 -11.81 0.88
C MET A 166 8.78 -12.76 1.84
N SER A 167 10.01 -13.12 1.49
CA SER A 167 10.86 -13.92 2.39
C SER A 167 11.48 -13.08 3.48
N PRO A 168 11.69 -13.66 4.68
CA PRO A 168 12.55 -13.06 5.68
C PRO A 168 13.96 -12.80 5.11
N VAL A 169 14.56 -11.68 5.51
CA VAL A 169 15.94 -11.33 5.11
C VAL A 169 17.01 -12.11 5.90
N TRP A 170 16.64 -12.65 7.06
CA TRP A 170 17.48 -13.53 7.87
C TRP A 170 16.94 -14.95 7.82
N GLN A 171 17.82 -15.92 7.56
CA GLN A 171 17.49 -17.34 7.75
C GLN A 171 17.52 -17.60 9.26
N MET A 172 16.40 -18.06 9.82
CA MET A 172 16.37 -18.68 11.15
C MET A 172 16.77 -20.15 11.05
#